data_AF-A0A7K5Z6J7-F1
#
_entry.id   AF-A0A7K5Z6J7-F1
#
_cell.length_a   1.000
_cell.length_b   1.000
_cell.length_c   1.000
_cell.angle_alpha   90.00
_cell.angle_beta   90.00
_cell.angle_gamma   90.00
#
_symmetry.space_group_name_H-M   'P 1'
#
loop_
_entity.id
_entity.type
_entity.pdbx_description
1 polymer ?
#
loop_
_entity_poly.entity_id
_entity_poly.type
_entity_poly.pdbx_seq_one_letter_code
_entity_poly.pdbx_strand_id
1 'polypeptide(L)'
;MTQAEIKLCSLLLREHFGEIVEKIGTYLVRTGAQPLRMIVTDTGLVLDQVKKGLCVLIQHNLVTYQLQKRGFVEYEAQCKRVLRILRYPRYIYTAKTLYNDTGELIVEELLLNGQMPMSAVVKKVADRLTETMEDGKTMDYADVSTTFVRLADTHFVQRCPLVPETSESPEAPPPPAPTLVISEKDMYVVPRLNLVGKGKRRRSCDEEENGEHKAKKLKQEAESLEPPPDDGIYWQVNIDRFHQHFRDQAIVSAVANRMDQTSSEIVRTMLRMSEVTTSSSAPYTQPLSSNEIFRSLPAGYNIAKQVLDQYLTLLADDPLEFVGKSGDSGGGMYTVSILLGGTTGPGVFQLFGSRCARIFRLLLRKKHLEQKQVEDFAMIPAKEAKDMLYKMLSENFVSLQEIPKTPDHAPSRTFYLYTVNVPASARMLLHRCYKSVANLMERRQHETKENKRLLEKSQRVEAILASMQATGAEDAQLQEIEEMITAPERQQLETLKRNVNKLDASESQVDETIFVLESFIESTVKRA
;
A
#
# COMPACT_ATOMS: atom_id res chain seq x y z
N MET A 1 8.50 -5.18 -17.78
CA MET A 1 8.61 -5.60 -16.36
C MET A 1 10.01 -6.07 -16.09
N THR A 2 10.54 -5.78 -14.92
CA THR A 2 11.88 -6.20 -14.51
C THR A 2 11.84 -7.57 -13.84
N GLN A 3 12.93 -8.33 -13.92
CA GLN A 3 13.05 -9.64 -13.27
C GLN A 3 12.88 -9.56 -11.74
N ALA A 4 13.24 -8.42 -11.13
CA ALA A 4 13.07 -8.19 -9.70
C ALA A 4 11.59 -8.08 -9.30
N GLU A 5 10.77 -7.40 -10.10
CA GLU A 5 9.31 -7.31 -9.86
C GLU A 5 8.65 -8.68 -9.94
N ILE A 6 9.01 -9.48 -10.95
CA ILE A 6 8.47 -10.84 -11.13
C ILE A 6 8.83 -11.72 -9.93
N LYS A 7 10.09 -11.65 -9.47
CA LYS A 7 10.56 -12.41 -8.32
C LYS A 7 9.84 -12.00 -7.03
N LEU A 8 9.64 -10.70 -6.81
CA LEU A 8 8.91 -10.19 -5.65
C LEU A 8 7.43 -10.60 -5.69
N CYS A 9 6.77 -10.50 -6.86
CA CYS A 9 5.40 -10.96 -7.04
C CYS A 9 5.24 -12.45 -6.73
N SER A 10 6.18 -13.29 -7.19
CA SER A 10 6.22 -14.71 -6.88
C SER A 10 6.28 -14.97 -5.37
N LEU A 11 7.16 -14.28 -4.64
CA LEU A 11 7.28 -14.43 -3.19
C LEU A 11 6.01 -13.99 -2.44
N LEU A 12 5.41 -12.86 -2.82
CA LEU A 12 4.16 -12.36 -2.22
C LEU A 12 2.99 -13.33 -2.47
N LEU A 13 2.81 -13.79 -3.71
CA LEU A 13 1.73 -14.73 -4.03
C LEU A 13 1.90 -16.06 -3.29
N ARG A 14 3.14 -16.53 -3.12
CA ARG A 14 3.43 -17.76 -2.38
C ARG A 14 3.09 -17.64 -0.90
N GLU A 15 3.44 -16.52 -0.27
CA GLU A 15 3.24 -16.31 1.16
C GLU A 15 1.76 -16.17 1.52
N HIS A 16 0.97 -15.48 0.69
CA HIS A 16 -0.44 -15.25 0.96
C HIS A 16 -1.38 -16.34 0.42
N PHE A 17 -1.10 -16.93 -0.75
CA PHE A 17 -2.03 -17.82 -1.45
C PHE A 17 -1.47 -19.22 -1.73
N GLY A 18 -0.18 -19.46 -1.47
CA GLY A 18 0.47 -20.75 -1.68
C GLY A 18 0.99 -21.00 -3.10
N GLU A 19 1.56 -22.18 -3.31
CA GLU A 19 2.38 -22.51 -4.49
C GLU A 19 1.58 -22.62 -5.80
N ILE A 20 0.34 -23.10 -5.75
CA ILE A 20 -0.50 -23.29 -6.95
C ILE A 20 -0.88 -21.93 -7.54
N VAL A 21 -1.33 -21.01 -6.69
CA VAL A 21 -1.73 -19.66 -7.08
C VAL A 21 -0.51 -18.85 -7.55
N GLU A 22 0.63 -19.02 -6.88
CA GLU A 22 1.90 -18.41 -7.29
C GLU A 22 2.32 -18.80 -8.71
N LYS A 23 2.29 -20.10 -9.06
CA LYS A 23 2.65 -20.55 -10.41
C LYS A 23 1.77 -19.91 -11.49
N ILE A 24 0.46 -19.83 -11.25
CA ILE A 24 -0.50 -19.24 -12.19
C ILE A 24 -0.26 -17.72 -12.30
N GLY A 25 -0.15 -17.02 -11.17
CA GLY A 25 0.06 -15.57 -11.15
C GLY A 25 1.40 -15.17 -11.76
N THR A 26 2.49 -15.85 -11.41
CA THR A 26 3.83 -15.61 -11.99
C THR A 26 3.85 -15.88 -13.49
N TYR A 27 3.14 -16.92 -13.97
CA TYR A 27 3.00 -17.18 -15.42
C TYR A 27 2.29 -16.03 -16.14
N LEU A 28 1.16 -15.55 -15.61
CA LEU A 28 0.41 -14.43 -16.19
C LEU A 28 1.21 -13.12 -16.17
N VAL A 29 1.95 -12.84 -15.10
CA VAL A 29 2.82 -11.65 -15.02
C VAL A 29 3.94 -11.68 -16.07
N ARG A 30 4.42 -12.87 -16.46
CA ARG A 30 5.50 -13.03 -17.44
C ARG A 30 5.02 -13.04 -18.89
N THR A 31 3.86 -13.65 -19.14
CA THR A 31 3.34 -13.90 -20.50
C THR A 31 2.27 -12.90 -20.94
N GLY A 32 1.70 -12.13 -20.01
CA GLY A 32 0.62 -11.18 -20.27
C GLY A 32 -0.76 -11.85 -20.30
N ALA A 33 -1.68 -11.27 -21.06
CA ALA A 33 -3.05 -11.76 -21.18
C ALA A 33 -3.08 -13.14 -21.87
N GLN A 34 -3.66 -14.15 -21.23
CA GLN A 34 -3.71 -15.52 -21.74
C GLN A 34 -5.08 -16.19 -21.52
N PRO A 35 -5.54 -17.07 -22.42
CA PRO A 35 -6.77 -17.83 -22.26
C PRO A 35 -6.57 -19.04 -21.33
N LEU A 36 -7.65 -19.51 -20.71
CA LEU A 36 -7.63 -20.62 -19.73
C LEU A 36 -6.88 -21.87 -20.21
N ARG A 37 -7.04 -22.24 -21.49
CA ARG A 37 -6.40 -23.45 -22.06
C ARG A 37 -4.88 -23.35 -22.07
N MET A 38 -4.34 -22.19 -22.45
CA MET A 38 -2.89 -21.96 -22.51
C MET A 38 -2.29 -21.98 -21.11
N ILE A 39 -2.97 -21.38 -20.13
CA ILE A 39 -2.55 -21.41 -18.73
C ILE A 39 -2.39 -22.86 -18.24
N VAL A 40 -3.36 -23.73 -18.54
CA VAL A 40 -3.31 -25.15 -18.15
C VAL A 40 -2.15 -25.88 -18.81
N THR A 41 -1.98 -25.70 -20.13
CA THR A 41 -0.92 -26.38 -20.89
C THR A 41 0.47 -25.96 -20.44
N ASP A 42 0.70 -24.67 -20.22
CA ASP A 42 2.04 -24.14 -19.94
C ASP A 42 2.43 -24.25 -18.46
N THR A 43 1.46 -24.25 -17.54
CA THR A 43 1.74 -24.44 -16.10
C THR A 43 1.84 -25.92 -15.72
N GLY A 44 1.32 -26.83 -16.54
CA GLY A 44 1.25 -28.26 -16.25
C GLY A 44 0.33 -28.63 -15.08
N LEU A 45 -0.55 -27.70 -14.66
CA LEU A 45 -1.49 -27.90 -13.56
C LEU A 45 -2.81 -28.51 -14.04
N VAL A 46 -3.54 -29.14 -13.13
CA VAL A 46 -4.88 -29.69 -13.43
C VAL A 46 -5.87 -28.53 -13.63
N LEU A 47 -6.78 -28.65 -14.59
CA LEU A 47 -7.79 -27.63 -14.90
C LEU A 47 -8.56 -27.13 -13.67
N ASP A 48 -8.92 -28.03 -12.74
CA ASP A 48 -9.62 -27.67 -11.49
C ASP A 48 -8.76 -26.78 -10.59
N GLN A 49 -7.47 -27.07 -10.47
CA GLN A 49 -6.52 -26.25 -9.71
C GLN A 49 -6.34 -24.87 -10.35
N VAL A 50 -6.29 -24.81 -11.69
CA VAL A 50 -6.21 -23.53 -12.42
C VAL A 50 -7.46 -22.69 -12.21
N LYS A 51 -8.66 -23.29 -12.28
CA LYS A 51 -9.92 -22.60 -12.01
C LYS A 51 -9.98 -22.05 -10.58
N LYS A 52 -9.63 -22.87 -9.58
CA LYS A 52 -9.56 -22.45 -8.17
C LYS A 52 -8.55 -21.32 -7.97
N GLY A 53 -7.37 -21.43 -8.57
CA GLY A 53 -6.33 -20.41 -8.47
C GLY A 53 -6.74 -19.08 -9.10
N LEU A 54 -7.32 -19.12 -10.30
CA LEU A 54 -7.86 -17.92 -10.96
C LEU A 54 -9.01 -17.29 -10.17
N CYS A 55 -9.89 -18.10 -9.58
CA CYS A 55 -10.96 -17.61 -8.71
C CYS A 55 -10.41 -16.81 -7.53
N VAL A 56 -9.40 -17.34 -6.83
CA VAL A 56 -8.74 -16.64 -5.70
C VAL A 56 -8.08 -15.34 -6.17
N LEU A 57 -7.41 -15.34 -7.32
CA LEU A 57 -6.75 -14.15 -7.86
C LEU A 57 -7.74 -13.06 -8.28
N ILE A 58 -8.89 -13.44 -8.86
CA ILE A 58 -9.97 -12.51 -9.24
C ILE A 58 -10.65 -11.95 -7.99
N GLN A 59 -10.92 -12.80 -6.99
CA GLN A 59 -11.50 -12.39 -5.70
C GLN A 59 -10.69 -11.29 -5.00
N HIS A 60 -9.35 -11.31 -5.13
CA HIS A 60 -8.45 -10.31 -4.56
C HIS A 60 -8.12 -9.15 -5.53
N ASN A 61 -8.80 -9.07 -6.68
CA ASN A 61 -8.56 -8.09 -7.74
C ASN A 61 -7.11 -8.08 -8.27
N LEU A 62 -6.41 -9.22 -8.23
CA LEU A 62 -5.04 -9.35 -8.72
C LEU A 62 -4.99 -9.68 -10.22
N VAL A 63 -6.04 -10.32 -10.72
CA VAL A 63 -6.23 -10.69 -12.13
C VAL A 63 -7.54 -10.09 -12.62
N THR A 64 -7.49 -9.44 -13.78
CA THR A 64 -8.67 -9.01 -14.53
C THR A 64 -8.93 -9.96 -15.67
N TYR A 65 -10.19 -10.07 -16.08
CA TYR A 65 -10.57 -10.85 -17.25
C TYR A 65 -11.27 -9.96 -18.28
N GLN A 66 -11.08 -10.25 -19.56
CA GLN A 66 -11.71 -9.54 -20.65
C GLN A 66 -12.23 -10.53 -21.70
N LEU A 67 -13.41 -10.23 -22.26
CA LEU A 67 -13.99 -11.02 -23.35
C LEU A 67 -13.42 -10.52 -24.69
N GLN A 68 -12.67 -11.36 -25.38
CA GLN A 68 -12.16 -11.02 -26.71
C GLN A 68 -13.24 -11.14 -27.79
N LYS A 69 -13.06 -10.44 -28.92
CA LYS A 69 -14.00 -10.44 -30.07
C LYS A 69 -14.36 -11.84 -30.61
N ARG A 70 -13.51 -12.84 -30.33
CA ARG A 70 -13.68 -14.25 -30.75
C ARG A 70 -14.41 -15.11 -29.71
N GLY A 71 -14.92 -14.51 -28.63
CA GLY A 71 -15.76 -15.18 -27.63
C GLY A 71 -15.00 -16.00 -26.57
N PHE A 72 -13.67 -15.89 -26.50
CA PHE A 72 -12.89 -16.48 -25.41
C PHE A 72 -12.46 -15.43 -24.38
N VAL A 73 -12.33 -15.88 -23.13
CA VAL A 73 -11.93 -15.04 -22.00
C VAL A 73 -10.41 -15.09 -21.87
N GLU A 74 -9.78 -13.92 -21.83
CA GLU A 74 -8.37 -13.76 -21.49
C GLU A 74 -8.24 -13.24 -20.06
N TYR A 75 -7.27 -13.79 -19.33
CA TYR A 75 -6.92 -13.38 -17.98
C TYR A 75 -5.61 -12.62 -18.01
N GLU A 76 -5.57 -11.45 -17.38
CA GLU A 76 -4.40 -10.58 -17.31
C GLU A 76 -4.08 -10.26 -15.84
N ALA A 77 -2.83 -10.48 -15.44
CA ALA A 77 -2.37 -10.18 -14.07
C ALA A 77 -1.88 -8.74 -13.95
N GLN A 78 -2.38 -8.05 -12.93
CA GLN A 78 -1.97 -6.68 -12.62
C GLN A 78 -0.75 -6.68 -11.69
N CYS A 79 0.46 -6.68 -12.28
CA CYS A 79 1.72 -6.72 -11.52
C CYS A 79 1.82 -5.62 -10.45
N LYS A 80 1.43 -4.38 -10.77
CA LYS A 80 1.45 -3.27 -9.81
C LYS A 80 0.58 -3.57 -8.59
N ARG A 81 -0.61 -4.16 -8.80
CA ARG A 81 -1.58 -4.49 -7.76
C ARG A 81 -1.08 -5.58 -6.82
N VAL A 82 -0.34 -6.56 -7.35
CA VAL A 82 0.35 -7.59 -6.55
C VAL A 82 1.41 -6.98 -5.66
N LEU A 83 2.23 -6.06 -6.19
CA LEU A 83 3.25 -5.35 -5.40
C LEU A 83 2.62 -4.48 -4.29
N ARG A 84 1.35 -4.06 -4.41
CA ARG A 84 0.65 -3.32 -3.35
C ARG A 84 0.31 -4.18 -2.12
N ILE A 85 0.41 -5.51 -2.17
CA ILE A 85 0.22 -6.38 -1.01
C ILE A 85 1.22 -6.02 0.11
N LEU A 86 2.45 -5.66 -0.28
CA LEU A 86 3.49 -5.15 0.60
C LEU A 86 3.03 -3.97 1.50
N ARG A 87 2.07 -3.18 1.01
CA ARG A 87 1.59 -1.95 1.65
C ARG A 87 0.40 -2.15 2.58
N TYR A 88 -0.14 -3.37 2.67
CA TYR A 88 -1.33 -3.64 3.47
C TYR A 88 -1.19 -3.19 4.93
N PRO A 89 -0.08 -3.45 5.65
CA PRO A 89 0.09 -2.97 7.01
C PRO A 89 -0.02 -1.43 7.13
N ARG A 90 0.51 -0.70 6.15
CA ARG A 90 0.45 0.76 6.12
C ARG A 90 -0.96 1.28 5.86
N TYR A 91 -1.73 0.62 5.00
CA TYR A 91 -3.15 0.98 4.77
C TYR A 91 -3.97 0.79 6.04
N ILE A 92 -3.80 -0.35 6.72
CA ILE A 92 -4.49 -0.67 7.97
C ILE A 92 -4.15 0.35 9.06
N TYR A 93 -2.86 0.65 9.25
CA TYR A 93 -2.42 1.65 10.22
C TYR A 93 -2.98 3.06 9.93
N THR A 94 -3.08 3.43 8.66
CA THR A 94 -3.63 4.72 8.25
C THR A 94 -5.13 4.79 8.51
N ALA A 95 -5.85 3.70 8.24
CA ALA A 95 -7.27 3.59 8.57
C ALA A 95 -7.51 3.70 10.09
N LYS A 96 -6.66 3.05 10.90
CA LYS A 96 -6.66 3.21 12.36
C LYS A 96 -6.50 4.67 12.78
N THR A 97 -5.54 5.37 12.17
CA THR A 97 -5.24 6.77 12.49
C THR A 97 -6.40 7.72 12.18
N LEU A 98 -7.16 7.46 11.10
CA LEU A 98 -8.24 8.34 10.65
C LEU A 98 -9.62 7.97 11.23
N TYR A 99 -9.85 6.69 11.53
CA TYR A 99 -11.17 6.14 11.83
C TYR A 99 -11.22 5.22 13.06
N ASN A 100 -10.15 5.20 13.86
CA ASN A 100 -9.99 4.34 15.05
C ASN A 100 -10.01 2.84 14.70
N ASP A 101 -10.12 1.98 15.73
CA ASP A 101 -10.05 0.52 15.59
C ASP A 101 -11.18 -0.06 14.71
N THR A 102 -12.34 0.60 14.65
CA THR A 102 -13.45 0.20 13.75
C THR A 102 -13.05 0.32 12.29
N GLY A 103 -12.45 1.44 11.89
CA GLY A 103 -11.98 1.63 10.52
C GLY A 103 -10.78 0.76 10.17
N GLU A 104 -9.92 0.48 11.14
CA GLU A 104 -8.80 -0.46 11.00
C GLU A 104 -9.29 -1.84 10.56
N LEU A 105 -10.24 -2.41 11.31
CA LEU A 105 -10.77 -3.75 11.05
C LEU A 105 -11.59 -3.83 9.75
N ILE A 106 -12.33 -2.77 9.39
CA ILE A 106 -13.05 -2.71 8.10
C ILE A 106 -12.05 -2.84 6.94
N VAL A 107 -10.97 -2.06 6.97
CA VAL A 107 -9.96 -2.08 5.91
C VAL A 107 -9.16 -3.38 5.92
N GLU A 108 -8.84 -3.92 7.10
CA GLU A 108 -8.20 -5.23 7.24
C GLU A 108 -9.03 -6.35 6.60
N GLU A 109 -10.32 -6.46 6.94
CA GLU A 109 -11.20 -7.50 6.38
C GLU A 109 -11.36 -7.38 4.87
N LEU A 110 -11.47 -6.15 4.33
CA LEU A 110 -11.55 -5.93 2.89
C LEU A 110 -10.23 -6.27 2.18
N LEU A 111 -9.06 -6.00 2.77
CA LEU A 111 -7.77 -6.33 2.15
C LEU A 111 -7.47 -7.83 2.18
N LEU A 112 -7.83 -8.52 3.27
CA LEU A 112 -7.56 -9.95 3.45
C LEU A 112 -8.53 -10.85 2.68
N ASN A 113 -9.80 -10.48 2.55
CA ASN A 113 -10.79 -11.29 1.83
C ASN A 113 -11.04 -10.80 0.38
N GLY A 114 -10.56 -9.61 0.02
CA GLY A 114 -10.77 -9.00 -1.29
C GLY A 114 -12.16 -8.36 -1.43
N GLN A 115 -12.99 -8.94 -2.30
CA GLN A 115 -14.35 -8.44 -2.56
C GLN A 115 -15.34 -8.93 -1.48
N MET A 116 -16.00 -8.02 -0.77
CA MET A 116 -17.02 -8.38 0.22
C MET A 116 -18.25 -7.47 0.18
N PRO A 117 -19.45 -8.00 0.47
CA PRO A 117 -20.64 -7.17 0.67
C PRO A 117 -20.55 -6.43 2.02
N MET A 118 -21.23 -5.29 2.12
CA MET A 118 -21.21 -4.44 3.32
C MET A 118 -21.75 -5.18 4.54
N SER A 119 -22.83 -5.95 4.38
CA SER A 119 -23.43 -6.73 5.47
C SER A 119 -22.45 -7.74 6.08
N ALA A 120 -21.64 -8.41 5.25
CA ALA A 120 -20.65 -9.37 5.72
C ALA A 120 -19.48 -8.69 6.44
N VAL A 121 -19.02 -7.53 5.94
CA VAL A 121 -17.96 -6.75 6.59
C VAL A 121 -18.43 -6.26 7.96
N VAL A 122 -19.62 -5.64 8.03
CA VAL A 122 -20.19 -5.12 9.28
C VAL A 122 -20.33 -6.23 10.32
N LYS A 123 -20.84 -7.41 9.91
CA LYS A 123 -20.98 -8.57 10.79
C LYS A 123 -19.63 -9.04 11.34
N LYS A 124 -18.64 -9.31 10.46
CA LYS A 124 -17.31 -9.79 10.88
C LYS A 124 -16.60 -8.80 11.81
N VAL A 125 -16.65 -7.51 11.49
CA VAL A 125 -16.00 -6.46 12.28
C VAL A 125 -16.65 -6.35 13.66
N ALA A 126 -17.98 -6.36 13.73
CA ALA A 126 -18.68 -6.33 15.01
C ALA A 126 -18.41 -7.57 15.88
N ASP A 127 -18.32 -8.75 15.28
CA ASP A 127 -17.98 -9.99 15.98
C ASP A 127 -16.55 -9.92 16.56
N ARG A 128 -15.55 -9.50 15.75
CA ARG A 128 -14.15 -9.35 16.17
C ARG A 128 -13.97 -8.27 17.25
N LEU A 129 -14.65 -7.13 17.12
CA LEU A 129 -14.59 -6.07 18.15
C LEU A 129 -15.20 -6.54 19.47
N THR A 130 -16.30 -7.27 19.41
CA THR A 130 -16.96 -7.77 20.63
C THR A 130 -16.08 -8.76 21.39
N GLU A 131 -15.20 -9.50 20.70
CA GLU A 131 -14.19 -10.36 21.32
C GLU A 131 -13.11 -9.57 22.08
N THR A 132 -12.77 -8.36 21.62
CA THR A 132 -11.80 -7.48 22.29
C THR A 132 -12.40 -6.64 23.44
N MET A 133 -13.73 -6.59 23.55
CA MET A 133 -14.43 -5.80 24.58
C MET A 133 -14.66 -6.61 25.86
N GLU A 134 -14.57 -5.92 27.01
CA GLU A 134 -14.93 -6.45 28.33
C GLU A 134 -16.30 -7.14 28.36
N ASP A 135 -16.42 -8.18 29.19
CA ASP A 135 -17.64 -8.97 29.33
C ASP A 135 -18.88 -8.11 29.57
N GLY A 136 -19.91 -8.34 28.76
CA GLY A 136 -21.19 -7.64 28.82
C GLY A 136 -21.35 -6.46 27.85
N LYS A 137 -20.28 -5.87 27.32
CA LYS A 137 -20.37 -4.87 26.24
C LYS A 137 -20.41 -5.56 24.87
N THR A 138 -21.21 -5.07 23.94
CA THR A 138 -21.29 -5.62 22.58
C THR A 138 -21.16 -4.49 21.58
N MET A 139 -20.52 -4.77 20.45
CA MET A 139 -20.46 -3.79 19.37
C MET A 139 -21.76 -3.81 18.56
N ASP A 140 -22.37 -2.64 18.39
CA ASP A 140 -23.59 -2.49 17.62
C ASP A 140 -23.27 -2.35 16.12
N TYR A 141 -24.06 -3.00 15.27
CA TYR A 141 -23.87 -2.94 13.81
C TYR A 141 -24.07 -1.52 13.26
N ALA A 142 -24.87 -0.70 13.94
CA ALA A 142 -25.10 0.70 13.57
C ALA A 142 -23.80 1.51 13.61
N ASP A 143 -23.01 1.39 14.68
CA ASP A 143 -21.76 2.13 14.83
C ASP A 143 -20.77 1.75 13.73
N VAL A 144 -20.60 0.45 13.47
CA VAL A 144 -19.74 -0.05 12.38
C VAL A 144 -20.25 0.46 11.02
N SER A 145 -21.56 0.42 10.78
CA SER A 145 -22.16 0.93 9.55
C SER A 145 -21.92 2.43 9.36
N THR A 146 -22.02 3.25 10.41
CA THR A 146 -21.72 4.70 10.30
C THR A 146 -20.26 4.95 9.94
N THR A 147 -19.33 4.17 10.49
CA THR A 147 -17.91 4.27 10.12
C THR A 147 -17.65 3.82 8.68
N PHE A 148 -18.35 2.79 8.20
CA PHE A 148 -18.27 2.33 6.82
C PHE A 148 -18.78 3.39 5.84
N VAL A 149 -19.92 4.04 6.15
CA VAL A 149 -20.46 5.14 5.35
C VAL A 149 -19.46 6.29 5.27
N ARG A 150 -18.87 6.68 6.40
CA ARG A 150 -17.83 7.73 6.43
C ARG A 150 -16.59 7.36 5.61
N LEU A 151 -16.18 6.09 5.60
CA LEU A 151 -15.08 5.58 4.76
C LEU A 151 -15.42 5.63 3.25
N ALA A 152 -16.68 5.35 2.89
CA ALA A 152 -17.17 5.47 1.53
C ALA A 152 -17.26 6.94 1.09
N ASP A 153 -17.79 7.84 1.94
CA ASP A 153 -17.91 9.28 1.68
C ASP A 153 -16.55 9.96 1.46
N THR A 154 -15.51 9.45 2.11
CA THR A 154 -14.12 9.93 1.98
C THR A 154 -13.32 9.18 0.91
N HIS A 155 -13.99 8.31 0.15
CA HIS A 155 -13.48 7.53 -0.98
C HIS A 155 -12.36 6.53 -0.65
N PHE A 156 -12.18 6.14 0.62
CA PHE A 156 -11.21 5.09 1.00
C PHE A 156 -11.71 3.68 0.67
N VAL A 157 -13.04 3.53 0.59
CA VAL A 157 -13.72 2.29 0.18
C VAL A 157 -14.58 2.61 -1.04
N GLN A 158 -14.58 1.71 -2.02
CA GLN A 158 -15.31 1.89 -3.27
C GLN A 158 -15.98 0.59 -3.70
N ARG A 159 -17.08 0.69 -4.44
CA ARG A 159 -17.73 -0.48 -5.02
C ARG A 159 -16.85 -1.13 -6.09
N CYS A 160 -16.95 -2.45 -6.21
CA CYS A 160 -16.34 -3.19 -7.30
C CYS A 160 -17.13 -2.96 -8.61
N PRO A 161 -16.49 -3.14 -9.77
CA PRO A 161 -17.20 -3.14 -11.05
C PRO A 161 -18.37 -4.13 -11.03
N LEU A 162 -19.56 -3.66 -11.39
CA LEU A 162 -20.79 -4.45 -11.35
C LEU A 162 -20.99 -5.19 -12.67
N VAL A 163 -21.65 -6.34 -12.61
CA VAL A 163 -22.28 -6.90 -13.80
C VAL A 163 -23.42 -5.96 -14.16
N PRO A 164 -23.46 -5.36 -15.36
CA PRO A 164 -24.59 -4.54 -15.76
C PRO A 164 -25.86 -5.39 -15.65
N GLU A 165 -26.92 -4.83 -15.07
CA GLU A 165 -28.26 -5.43 -15.12
C GLU A 165 -28.68 -5.45 -16.59
N THR A 166 -28.33 -6.51 -17.31
CA THR A 166 -28.91 -6.74 -18.61
C THR A 166 -30.39 -7.01 -18.39
N SER A 167 -31.23 -6.16 -18.97
CA SER A 167 -32.58 -6.51 -19.39
C SER A 167 -32.48 -7.56 -20.51
N GLU A 168 -31.91 -8.72 -20.19
CA GLU A 168 -31.81 -9.83 -21.12
C GLU A 168 -33.19 -10.46 -21.22
N SER A 169 -33.85 -10.22 -22.36
CA SER A 169 -34.90 -11.09 -22.87
C SER A 169 -34.45 -12.55 -22.70
N PRO A 170 -35.28 -13.46 -22.15
CA PRO A 170 -34.89 -14.81 -21.71
C PRO A 170 -34.43 -15.78 -22.82
N GLU A 171 -34.19 -15.32 -24.05
CA GLU A 171 -33.89 -16.15 -25.24
C GLU A 171 -32.43 -16.13 -25.72
N ALA A 172 -31.53 -15.30 -25.14
CA ALA A 172 -30.12 -15.31 -25.53
C ALA A 172 -29.29 -16.26 -24.64
N PRO A 173 -28.37 -17.08 -25.20
CA PRO A 173 -27.47 -17.90 -24.39
C PRO A 173 -26.56 -17.00 -23.55
N PRO A 174 -26.32 -17.34 -22.26
CA PRO A 174 -25.53 -16.50 -21.37
C PRO A 174 -24.12 -16.31 -21.93
N PRO A 175 -23.57 -15.08 -21.87
CA PRO A 175 -22.22 -14.83 -22.35
C PRO A 175 -21.18 -15.68 -21.57
N PRO A 176 -20.04 -16.03 -22.17
CA PRO A 176 -19.00 -16.86 -21.54
C PRO A 176 -18.45 -16.27 -20.23
N ALA A 177 -18.49 -14.94 -20.10
CA ALA A 177 -18.22 -14.20 -18.87
C ALA A 177 -18.98 -12.87 -18.91
N PRO A 178 -19.47 -12.36 -17.75
CA PRO A 178 -20.13 -11.06 -17.69
C PRO A 178 -19.13 -9.94 -17.94
N THR A 179 -19.49 -8.93 -18.74
CA THR A 179 -18.64 -7.74 -18.91
C THR A 179 -18.92 -6.78 -17.78
N LEU A 180 -17.96 -6.60 -16.87
CA LEU A 180 -18.13 -5.71 -15.73
C LEU A 180 -18.04 -4.24 -16.15
N VAL A 181 -18.97 -3.42 -15.68
CA VAL A 181 -19.03 -1.97 -15.96
C VAL A 181 -18.94 -1.20 -14.65
N ILE A 182 -18.16 -0.12 -14.65
CA ILE A 182 -18.06 0.81 -13.52
C ILE A 182 -19.04 1.96 -13.76
N SER A 183 -20.08 2.07 -12.93
CA SER A 183 -20.91 3.28 -12.87
C SER A 183 -20.23 4.28 -11.92
N GLU A 184 -19.69 5.38 -12.46
CA GLU A 184 -19.02 6.43 -11.66
C GLU A 184 -19.95 7.05 -10.61
N LYS A 185 -21.27 7.07 -10.87
CA LYS A 185 -22.27 7.67 -9.98
C LYS A 185 -22.54 6.81 -8.74
N ASP A 186 -22.39 5.50 -8.86
CA ASP A 186 -22.76 4.55 -7.79
C ASP A 186 -21.55 4.08 -6.98
N MET A 187 -20.32 4.46 -7.39
CA MET A 187 -19.06 3.96 -6.83
C MET A 187 -18.91 4.18 -5.31
N TYR A 188 -19.48 5.28 -4.80
CA TYR A 188 -19.39 5.67 -3.39
C TYR A 188 -20.74 5.71 -2.68
N VAL A 189 -21.84 5.46 -3.41
CA VAL A 189 -23.18 5.45 -2.81
C VAL A 189 -23.30 4.20 -1.96
N VAL A 190 -23.72 4.33 -0.70
CA VAL A 190 -23.93 3.18 0.18
C VAL A 190 -25.40 2.75 0.12
N PRO A 191 -25.72 1.44 -0.05
CA PRO A 191 -27.10 0.98 0.06
C PRO A 191 -27.66 1.30 1.44
N ARG A 192 -28.91 1.77 1.51
CA ARG A 192 -29.57 2.01 2.80
C ARG A 192 -29.98 0.68 3.42
N LEU A 193 -29.06 0.05 4.15
CA LEU A 193 -29.31 -1.18 4.86
C LEU A 193 -29.71 -0.88 6.31
N ASN A 194 -30.88 -1.36 6.74
CA ASN A 194 -31.27 -1.37 8.15
C ASN A 194 -30.60 -2.56 8.85
N LEU A 195 -29.27 -2.54 8.96
CA LEU A 195 -28.52 -3.56 9.68
C LEU A 195 -28.68 -3.33 11.19
N VAL A 196 -29.65 -4.03 11.79
CA VAL A 196 -29.85 -4.04 13.25
C VAL A 196 -29.32 -5.36 13.79
N GLY A 197 -28.30 -5.29 14.64
CA GLY A 197 -27.68 -6.46 15.23
C GLY A 197 -26.53 -6.11 16.16
N LYS A 198 -26.11 -7.10 16.93
CA LYS A 198 -24.99 -7.02 17.88
C LYS A 198 -23.97 -8.07 17.52
N GLY A 199 -22.69 -7.72 17.68
CA GLY A 199 -21.60 -8.68 17.54
C GLY A 199 -21.80 -9.87 18.47
N LYS A 200 -21.56 -11.08 17.96
CA LYS A 200 -21.64 -12.30 18.74
C LYS A 200 -20.26 -12.60 19.32
N ARG A 201 -20.18 -12.80 20.63
CA ARG A 201 -19.01 -13.46 21.24
C ARG A 201 -19.00 -14.91 20.80
N ARG A 202 -17.82 -15.44 20.45
CA ARG A 202 -17.60 -16.89 20.41
C ARG A 202 -17.70 -17.40 21.86
N ARG A 203 -18.91 -17.76 22.29
CA ARG A 203 -19.05 -18.60 23.48
C ARG A 203 -18.51 -19.97 23.09
N SER A 204 -17.43 -20.42 23.72
CA SER A 204 -17.27 -21.85 23.95
C SER A 204 -18.54 -22.30 24.68
N CYS A 205 -19.21 -23.33 24.18
CA CYS A 205 -20.26 -24.01 24.92
C CYS A 205 -19.76 -24.30 26.34
N ASP A 206 -20.51 -23.88 27.37
CA ASP A 206 -20.72 -24.62 28.63
C ASP A 206 -21.46 -23.78 29.69
N GLU A 207 -22.58 -23.13 29.34
CA GLU A 207 -23.55 -22.68 30.35
C GLU A 207 -25.00 -22.85 29.88
N GLU A 208 -25.41 -24.07 29.53
CA GLU A 208 -26.83 -24.47 29.56
C GLU A 208 -26.96 -25.97 29.96
N GLU A 209 -26.53 -26.33 31.17
CA GLU A 209 -27.05 -27.53 31.84
C GLU A 209 -27.91 -27.12 33.04
N ASN A 210 -29.18 -26.79 32.76
CA ASN A 210 -30.30 -27.12 33.63
C ASN A 210 -31.63 -26.88 32.90
N GLY A 211 -32.13 -27.92 32.21
CA GLY A 211 -33.46 -27.88 31.58
C GLY A 211 -33.72 -28.98 30.55
N GLU A 212 -33.98 -30.19 31.04
CA GLU A 212 -34.78 -31.28 30.42
C GLU A 212 -34.53 -31.73 28.97
N HIS A 213 -34.15 -33.01 28.84
CA HIS A 213 -33.97 -33.78 27.61
C HIS A 213 -35.12 -33.70 26.58
N LYS A 214 -34.79 -33.36 25.32
CA LYS A 214 -35.42 -33.95 24.12
C LYS A 214 -34.41 -34.25 22.99
N ALA A 215 -34.33 -35.55 22.70
CA ALA A 215 -33.73 -36.30 21.59
C ALA A 215 -32.98 -35.57 20.45
N LYS A 216 -31.76 -36.09 20.19
CA LYS A 216 -30.92 -35.92 18.99
C LYS A 216 -31.69 -35.87 17.67
N LYS A 217 -31.59 -34.73 16.97
CA LYS A 217 -31.52 -34.66 15.51
C LYS A 217 -30.27 -33.89 15.15
N LEU A 218 -29.34 -34.52 14.43
CA LEU A 218 -28.25 -33.83 13.74
C LEU A 218 -28.88 -32.76 12.82
N LYS A 219 -28.79 -31.51 13.25
CA LYS A 219 -29.13 -30.33 12.47
C LYS A 219 -27.79 -29.71 12.12
N GLN A 220 -27.28 -30.09 10.96
CA GLN A 220 -26.26 -29.32 10.25
C GLN A 220 -26.73 -27.87 10.25
N GLU A 221 -25.89 -26.97 10.75
CA GLU A 221 -26.14 -25.53 10.73
C GLU A 221 -26.34 -25.08 9.29
N ALA A 222 -27.60 -25.05 8.86
CA ALA A 222 -28.01 -24.28 7.73
C ALA A 222 -27.90 -22.81 8.17
N GLU A 223 -26.76 -22.19 7.84
CA GLU A 223 -26.69 -20.74 7.69
C GLU A 223 -27.96 -20.27 6.97
N SER A 224 -28.58 -19.23 7.52
CA SER A 224 -29.76 -18.57 6.96
C SER A 224 -29.63 -18.40 5.44
N LEU A 225 -30.42 -19.17 4.69
CA LEU A 225 -30.56 -19.17 3.22
C LEU A 225 -31.27 -17.91 2.67
N GLU A 226 -31.31 -16.82 3.43
CA GLU A 226 -31.72 -15.53 2.87
C GLU A 226 -30.47 -14.87 2.29
N PRO A 227 -30.44 -14.56 0.97
CA PRO A 227 -29.34 -13.81 0.40
C PRO A 227 -29.21 -12.50 1.19
N PRO A 228 -27.97 -12.08 1.51
CA PRO A 228 -27.78 -10.83 2.21
C PRO A 228 -28.48 -9.70 1.43
N PRO A 229 -29.03 -8.70 2.12
CA PRO A 229 -29.85 -7.66 1.48
C PRO A 229 -29.09 -6.83 0.42
N ASP A 230 -27.76 -6.95 0.40
CA ASP A 230 -26.82 -6.34 -0.53
C ASP A 230 -26.10 -7.35 -1.44
N ASP A 231 -26.71 -8.52 -1.69
CA ASP A 231 -26.17 -9.51 -2.62
C ASP A 231 -25.96 -8.91 -4.02
N GLY A 232 -24.77 -9.13 -4.58
CA GLY A 232 -24.31 -8.51 -5.83
C GLY A 232 -23.60 -7.14 -5.68
N ILE A 233 -23.61 -6.51 -4.50
CA ILE A 233 -22.90 -5.24 -4.25
C ILE A 233 -21.62 -5.51 -3.45
N TYR A 234 -20.52 -5.69 -4.17
CA TYR A 234 -19.21 -5.90 -3.55
C TYR A 234 -18.44 -4.60 -3.35
N TRP A 235 -17.74 -4.51 -2.23
CA TRP A 235 -16.86 -3.41 -1.87
C TRP A 235 -15.40 -3.86 -1.86
N GLN A 236 -14.52 -2.91 -2.14
CA GLN A 236 -13.08 -3.07 -2.08
C GLN A 236 -12.42 -1.79 -1.56
N VAL A 237 -11.17 -1.93 -1.12
CA VAL A 237 -10.35 -0.79 -0.71
C VAL A 237 -9.88 -0.01 -1.92
N ASN A 238 -10.09 1.31 -1.91
CA ASN A 238 -9.55 2.21 -2.91
C ASN A 238 -8.09 2.57 -2.60
N ILE A 239 -7.17 1.83 -3.20
CA ILE A 239 -5.73 2.00 -2.99
C ILE A 239 -5.23 3.37 -3.46
N ASP A 240 -5.81 3.93 -4.52
CA ASP A 240 -5.38 5.21 -5.07
C ASP A 240 -5.66 6.36 -4.10
N ARG A 241 -6.76 6.28 -3.32
CA ARG A 241 -7.05 7.25 -2.26
C ARG A 241 -6.03 7.21 -1.13
N PHE A 242 -5.56 6.03 -0.74
CA PHE A 242 -4.46 5.91 0.23
C PHE A 242 -3.16 6.51 -0.31
N HIS A 243 -2.85 6.32 -1.60
CA HIS A 243 -1.65 6.92 -2.21
C HIS A 243 -1.74 8.43 -2.25
N GLN A 244 -2.92 8.99 -2.55
CA GLN A 244 -3.16 10.43 -2.44
C GLN A 244 -2.87 10.93 -1.03
N HIS A 245 -3.41 10.26 -0.01
CA HIS A 245 -3.16 10.61 1.39
C HIS A 245 -1.67 10.54 1.76
N PHE A 246 -0.95 9.49 1.35
CA PHE A 246 0.49 9.36 1.64
C PHE A 246 1.34 10.40 0.95
N ARG A 247 0.98 10.77 -0.28
CA ARG A 247 1.62 11.86 -1.01
C ARG A 247 1.41 13.18 -0.27
N ASP A 248 0.17 13.45 0.15
CA ASP A 248 -0.17 14.68 0.84
C ASP A 248 0.57 14.78 2.20
N GLN A 249 0.65 13.68 2.95
CA GLN A 249 1.47 13.58 4.16
C GLN A 249 2.97 13.84 3.88
N ALA A 250 3.52 13.28 2.80
CA ALA A 250 4.91 13.49 2.42
C ALA A 250 5.20 14.97 2.10
N ILE A 251 4.31 15.64 1.38
CA ILE A 251 4.42 17.08 1.07
C ILE A 251 4.34 17.91 2.36
N VAL A 252 3.35 17.64 3.21
CA VAL A 252 3.15 18.38 4.47
C VAL A 252 4.36 18.21 5.41
N SER A 253 4.90 16.99 5.54
CA SER A 253 6.09 16.73 6.36
C SER A 253 7.34 17.43 5.82
N ALA A 254 7.47 17.53 4.49
CA ALA A 254 8.58 18.26 3.86
C ALA A 254 8.50 19.76 4.12
N VAL A 255 7.29 20.35 4.06
CA VAL A 255 7.07 21.77 4.38
C VAL A 255 7.32 22.05 5.86
N ALA A 256 6.85 21.18 6.75
CA ALA A 256 7.08 21.30 8.20
C ALA A 256 8.57 21.33 8.57
N ASN A 257 9.37 20.46 7.93
CA ASN A 257 10.81 20.37 8.20
C ASN A 257 11.63 21.54 7.61
N ARG A 258 11.12 22.20 6.56
CA ARG A 258 11.83 23.29 5.87
C ARG A 258 11.47 24.66 6.43
N MET A 259 10.19 24.87 6.74
CA MET A 259 9.67 26.16 7.19
C MET A 259 9.27 26.05 8.65
N ASP A 260 8.00 25.75 8.92
CA ASP A 260 7.42 25.68 10.25
C ASP A 260 6.12 24.85 10.23
N GLN A 261 5.62 24.52 11.43
CA GLN A 261 4.39 23.76 11.60
C GLN A 261 3.16 24.51 11.05
N THR A 262 3.15 25.84 11.16
CA THR A 262 2.05 26.69 10.69
C THR A 262 1.93 26.69 9.18
N SER A 263 3.04 26.83 8.43
CA SER A 263 3.00 26.67 6.96
C SER A 263 2.57 25.27 6.53
N SER A 264 2.98 24.24 7.28
CA SER A 264 2.56 22.86 6.99
C SER A 264 1.05 22.66 7.13
N GLU A 265 0.41 23.35 8.09
CA GLU A 265 -1.04 23.29 8.29
C GLU A 265 -1.79 24.01 7.16
N ILE A 266 -1.27 25.14 6.68
CA ILE A 266 -1.84 25.84 5.52
C ILE A 266 -1.82 24.93 4.30
N VAL A 267 -0.67 24.29 4.02
CA VAL A 267 -0.54 23.33 2.90
C VAL A 267 -1.43 22.10 3.11
N ARG A 268 -1.53 21.57 4.32
CA ARG A 268 -2.46 20.47 4.68
C ARG A 268 -3.90 20.85 4.38
N THR A 269 -4.30 22.07 4.72
CA THR A 269 -5.65 22.59 4.48
C THR A 269 -5.93 22.70 2.97
N MET A 270 -4.99 23.26 2.20
CA MET A 270 -5.09 23.34 0.74
C MET A 270 -5.23 21.96 0.07
N LEU A 271 -4.44 20.99 0.52
CA LEU A 271 -4.50 19.61 0.02
C LEU A 271 -5.83 18.94 0.37
N ARG A 272 -6.33 19.12 1.60
CA ARG A 272 -7.63 18.60 2.04
C ARG A 272 -8.79 19.12 1.20
N MET A 273 -8.80 20.41 0.87
CA MET A 273 -9.81 20.99 -0.03
C MET A 273 -9.71 20.44 -1.46
N SER A 274 -8.52 19.98 -1.85
CA SER A 274 -8.23 19.49 -3.20
C SER A 274 -8.46 17.98 -3.36
N GLU A 275 -8.84 17.26 -2.29
CA GLU A 275 -8.91 15.79 -2.29
C GLU A 275 -9.90 15.21 -3.31
N VAL A 276 -11.07 15.83 -3.43
CA VAL A 276 -12.17 15.36 -4.29
C VAL A 276 -12.15 16.05 -5.66
N THR A 277 -11.60 17.25 -5.74
CA THR A 277 -11.64 18.08 -6.95
C THR A 277 -10.48 17.81 -7.91
N THR A 278 -9.37 17.29 -7.38
CA THR A 278 -8.14 17.09 -8.14
C THR A 278 -7.90 15.61 -8.40
N SER A 279 -7.66 15.24 -9.65
CA SER A 279 -7.28 13.86 -9.98
C SER A 279 -5.96 13.48 -9.30
N SER A 280 -5.81 12.21 -8.90
CA SER A 280 -4.61 11.69 -8.21
C SER A 280 -3.31 11.91 -8.98
N SER A 281 -3.39 12.05 -10.31
CA SER A 281 -2.23 12.18 -11.19
C SER A 281 -2.02 13.57 -11.81
N ALA A 282 -2.81 14.57 -11.42
CA ALA A 282 -2.60 15.93 -11.88
C ALA A 282 -1.25 16.48 -11.35
N PRO A 283 -0.53 17.31 -12.13
CA PRO A 283 0.72 17.91 -11.69
C PRO A 283 0.51 19.05 -10.66
N TYR A 284 -0.65 19.71 -10.71
CA TYR A 284 -1.02 20.81 -9.84
C TYR A 284 -2.45 20.61 -9.32
N THR A 285 -2.71 21.09 -8.11
CA THR A 285 -4.09 21.17 -7.59
C THR A 285 -4.90 22.23 -8.32
N GLN A 286 -6.22 22.19 -8.15
CA GLN A 286 -7.07 23.32 -8.54
C GLN A 286 -6.63 24.59 -7.80
N PRO A 287 -6.67 25.77 -8.45
CA PRO A 287 -6.39 27.04 -7.79
C PRO A 287 -7.38 27.33 -6.67
N LEU A 288 -6.87 27.63 -5.47
CA LEU A 288 -7.67 28.01 -4.31
C LEU A 288 -7.44 29.47 -3.94
N SER A 289 -8.50 30.19 -3.59
CA SER A 289 -8.38 31.58 -3.16
C SER A 289 -7.91 31.66 -1.70
N SER A 290 -7.14 32.70 -1.37
CA SER A 290 -6.69 32.90 0.02
C SER A 290 -7.84 33.08 1.01
N ASN A 291 -9.00 33.56 0.55
CA ASN A 291 -10.24 33.68 1.34
C ASN A 291 -10.89 32.33 1.65
N GLU A 292 -10.90 31.41 0.68
CA GLU A 292 -11.40 30.05 0.88
C GLU A 292 -10.52 29.28 1.86
N ILE A 293 -9.20 29.37 1.67
CA ILE A 293 -8.20 28.75 2.56
C ILE A 293 -8.41 29.26 3.99
N PHE A 294 -8.57 30.58 4.17
CA PHE A 294 -8.80 31.19 5.49
C PHE A 294 -10.03 30.64 6.21
N ARG A 295 -11.13 30.39 5.49
CA ARG A 295 -12.37 29.84 6.08
C ARG A 295 -12.27 28.37 6.44
N SER A 296 -11.42 27.63 5.73
CA SER A 296 -11.23 26.19 5.91
C SER A 296 -10.17 25.82 6.94
N LEU A 297 -9.39 26.78 7.42
CA LEU A 297 -8.38 26.57 8.45
C LEU A 297 -9.03 26.10 9.77
N PRO A 298 -8.41 25.16 10.49
CA PRO A 298 -8.92 24.73 11.79
C PRO A 298 -8.99 25.88 12.80
N ALA A 299 -10.08 25.97 13.56
CA ALA A 299 -10.32 27.02 14.55
C ALA A 299 -9.26 27.11 15.68
N GLY A 300 -8.37 26.11 15.81
CA GLY A 300 -7.24 26.15 16.73
C GLY A 300 -6.09 27.08 16.30
N TYR A 301 -6.04 27.47 15.03
CA TYR A 301 -5.01 28.36 14.51
C TYR A 301 -5.55 29.80 14.41
N ASN A 302 -5.28 30.60 15.43
CA ASN A 302 -5.69 32.02 15.51
C ASN A 302 -4.80 32.92 14.63
N ILE A 303 -4.75 32.66 13.33
CA ILE A 303 -3.99 33.45 12.36
C ILE A 303 -4.90 34.55 11.81
N ALA A 304 -4.42 35.79 11.75
CA ALA A 304 -5.14 36.86 11.06
C ALA A 304 -4.96 36.75 9.54
N LYS A 305 -5.95 37.15 8.74
CA LYS A 305 -5.91 37.04 7.27
C LYS A 305 -4.66 37.64 6.65
N GLN A 306 -4.20 38.79 7.15
CA GLN A 306 -2.99 39.46 6.68
C GLN A 306 -1.73 38.60 6.87
N VAL A 307 -1.67 37.87 7.99
CA VAL A 307 -0.54 36.97 8.30
C VAL A 307 -0.60 35.73 7.42
N LEU A 308 -1.79 35.20 7.12
CA LEU A 308 -1.96 34.12 6.15
C LEU A 308 -1.43 34.51 4.77
N ASP A 309 -1.72 35.73 4.31
CA ASP A 309 -1.24 36.21 3.01
C ASP A 309 0.29 36.36 2.96
N GLN A 310 0.91 36.73 4.09
CA GLN A 310 2.37 36.73 4.23
C GLN A 310 2.95 35.32 4.11
N TYR A 311 2.35 34.32 4.80
CA TYR A 311 2.78 32.92 4.68
C TYR A 311 2.63 32.37 3.26
N LEU A 312 1.51 32.65 2.60
CA LEU A 312 1.26 32.19 1.24
C LEU A 312 2.23 32.80 0.22
N THR A 313 2.60 34.07 0.41
CA THR A 313 3.63 34.73 -0.41
C THR A 313 5.01 34.10 -0.16
N LEU A 314 5.38 33.89 1.11
CA LEU A 314 6.64 33.23 1.48
C LEU A 314 6.73 31.80 0.93
N LEU A 315 5.62 31.05 0.94
CA LEU A 315 5.52 29.70 0.37
C LEU A 315 5.67 29.70 -1.15
N ALA A 316 5.14 30.73 -1.82
CA ALA A 316 5.24 30.89 -3.27
C ALA A 316 6.66 31.30 -3.73
N ASP A 317 7.40 32.02 -2.87
CA ASP A 317 8.77 32.47 -3.16
C ASP A 317 9.84 31.39 -2.87
N ASP A 318 9.48 30.24 -2.27
CA ASP A 318 10.45 29.17 -1.96
C ASP A 318 11.00 28.50 -3.24
N PRO A 319 12.33 28.32 -3.38
CA PRO A 319 12.93 27.72 -4.58
C PRO A 319 12.53 26.26 -4.88
N LEU A 320 11.83 25.57 -3.98
CA LEU A 320 11.28 24.23 -4.24
C LEU A 320 9.90 24.26 -4.90
N GLU A 321 9.26 25.44 -4.98
CA GLU A 321 7.98 25.66 -5.65
C GLU A 321 6.89 24.67 -5.20
N PHE A 322 6.80 24.40 -3.89
CA PHE A 322 5.72 23.58 -3.33
C PHE A 322 4.35 24.22 -3.54
N VAL A 323 4.28 25.55 -3.41
CA VAL A 323 3.10 26.35 -3.70
C VAL A 323 3.46 27.31 -4.83
N GLY A 324 2.57 27.46 -5.81
CA GLY A 324 2.69 28.42 -6.89
C GLY A 324 1.53 29.40 -6.86
N LYS A 325 1.79 30.66 -7.26
CA LYS A 325 0.75 31.66 -7.48
C LYS A 325 0.28 31.58 -8.93
N SER A 326 -0.99 31.23 -9.13
CA SER A 326 -1.58 31.04 -10.47
C SER A 326 -2.38 32.25 -10.97
N GLY A 327 -2.78 33.14 -10.06
CA GLY A 327 -3.52 34.36 -10.41
C GLY A 327 -3.71 35.31 -9.23
N ASP A 328 -4.23 36.50 -9.50
CA ASP A 328 -4.44 37.57 -8.51
C ASP A 328 -5.90 37.73 -8.04
N SER A 329 -6.83 36.98 -8.65
CA SER A 329 -8.25 37.01 -8.28
C SER A 329 -8.47 36.55 -6.82
N GLY A 330 -9.47 37.12 -6.14
CA GLY A 330 -9.91 36.65 -4.82
C GLY A 330 -8.89 36.83 -3.68
N GLY A 331 -7.94 37.76 -3.81
CA GLY A 331 -6.87 37.95 -2.82
C GLY A 331 -5.65 37.03 -3.05
N GLY A 332 -5.47 36.54 -4.27
CA GLY A 332 -4.42 35.61 -4.67
C GLY A 332 -4.93 34.19 -4.81
N MET A 333 -4.67 33.58 -5.96
CA MET A 333 -4.99 32.19 -6.28
C MET A 333 -3.72 31.35 -6.16
N TYR A 334 -3.75 30.34 -5.30
CA TYR A 334 -2.61 29.50 -4.98
C TYR A 334 -2.88 28.05 -5.39
N THR A 335 -1.88 27.40 -5.97
CA THR A 335 -1.91 25.99 -6.37
C THR A 335 -0.77 25.24 -5.68
N VAL A 336 -1.01 24.01 -5.24
CA VAL A 336 0.04 23.16 -4.70
C VAL A 336 0.61 22.28 -5.82
N SER A 337 1.93 22.24 -5.93
CA SER A 337 2.64 21.32 -6.80
C SER A 337 2.60 19.92 -6.20
N ILE A 338 1.99 18.98 -6.93
CA ILE A 338 1.80 17.59 -6.50
C ILE A 338 3.09 16.77 -6.74
N LEU A 339 4.06 17.36 -7.44
CA LEU A 339 5.28 16.70 -7.85
C LEU A 339 6.31 16.69 -6.71
N LEU A 340 6.65 15.48 -6.26
CA LEU A 340 7.73 15.19 -5.31
C LEU A 340 9.15 15.47 -5.88
N GLY A 341 9.29 16.38 -6.85
CA GLY A 341 10.58 16.77 -7.44
C GLY A 341 11.50 17.44 -6.43
N GLY A 342 10.95 18.11 -5.41
CA GLY A 342 11.71 18.72 -4.31
C GLY A 342 12.11 17.76 -3.19
N THR A 343 11.37 16.67 -2.97
CA THR A 343 11.56 15.74 -1.84
C THR A 343 12.46 14.55 -2.17
N THR A 344 12.57 14.17 -3.45
CA THR A 344 13.46 13.09 -3.90
C THR A 344 14.95 13.47 -3.86
N GLY A 345 15.27 14.76 -3.90
CA GLY A 345 16.65 15.26 -3.96
C GLY A 345 17.52 15.01 -2.70
N PRO A 346 17.04 15.23 -1.45
CA PRO A 346 17.92 15.18 -0.28
C PRO A 346 17.91 13.87 0.52
N GLY A 347 16.77 13.17 0.61
CA GLY A 347 16.60 12.02 1.52
C GLY A 347 17.01 10.67 0.94
N VAL A 348 16.85 10.51 -0.37
CA VAL A 348 17.02 9.22 -1.07
C VAL A 348 18.49 8.76 -1.13
N PHE A 349 19.45 9.67 -1.01
CA PHE A 349 20.88 9.38 -1.16
C PHE A 349 21.64 9.35 0.18
N GLN A 350 20.96 9.19 1.31
CA GLN A 350 21.59 8.95 2.61
C GLN A 350 22.50 7.71 2.64
N LEU A 351 22.38 6.81 1.65
CA LEU A 351 23.28 5.66 1.44
C LEU A 351 24.73 6.08 1.22
N PHE A 352 24.97 7.32 0.78
CA PHE A 352 26.30 7.85 0.58
C PHE A 352 26.63 8.84 1.70
N GLY A 353 27.78 8.62 2.36
CA GLY A 353 28.23 9.50 3.45
C GLY A 353 28.16 10.99 3.09
N SER A 354 28.07 11.86 4.10
CA SER A 354 27.77 13.29 3.95
C SER A 354 28.56 14.02 2.86
N ARG A 355 29.82 13.63 2.64
CA ARG A 355 30.72 14.16 1.60
C ARG A 355 30.29 13.80 0.18
N CYS A 356 29.87 12.56 -0.05
CA CYS A 356 29.38 12.11 -1.36
C CYS A 356 28.00 12.71 -1.67
N ALA A 357 27.13 12.81 -0.66
CA ALA A 357 25.86 13.54 -0.78
C ALA A 357 26.07 15.02 -1.16
N ARG A 358 27.16 15.65 -0.69
CA ARG A 358 27.53 17.02 -1.08
C ARG A 358 27.83 17.11 -2.58
N ILE A 359 28.67 16.20 -3.11
CA ILE A 359 28.99 16.13 -4.54
C ILE A 359 27.71 15.92 -5.36
N PHE A 360 26.84 15.01 -4.93
CA PHE A 360 25.57 14.75 -5.62
C PHE A 360 24.65 15.99 -5.68
N ARG A 361 24.46 16.68 -4.55
CA ARG A 361 23.65 17.92 -4.49
C ARG A 361 24.26 19.03 -5.36
N LEU A 362 25.58 19.10 -5.41
CA LEU A 362 26.29 20.05 -6.27
C LEU A 362 26.00 19.75 -7.76
N LEU A 363 26.11 18.48 -8.18
CA LEU A 363 25.80 18.05 -9.54
C LEU A 363 24.33 18.32 -9.91
N LEU A 364 23.39 18.11 -8.99
CA LEU A 364 21.98 18.43 -9.22
C LEU A 364 21.73 19.93 -9.48
N ARG A 365 22.42 20.81 -8.75
CA ARG A 365 22.24 22.26 -8.89
C ARG A 365 22.90 22.82 -10.15
N LYS A 366 24.11 22.36 -10.47
CA LYS A 366 24.91 22.88 -11.59
C LYS A 366 24.71 22.12 -12.90
N LYS A 367 24.05 20.95 -12.85
CA LYS A 367 23.72 20.02 -13.95
C LYS A 367 24.92 19.36 -14.64
N HIS A 368 25.89 20.15 -15.10
CA HIS A 368 27.07 19.69 -15.81
C HIS A 368 28.32 20.24 -15.13
N LEU A 369 29.19 19.36 -14.64
CA LEU A 369 30.45 19.77 -14.00
C LEU A 369 31.63 18.90 -14.45
N GLU A 370 32.77 19.56 -14.61
CA GLU A 370 34.06 18.88 -14.75
C GLU A 370 34.63 18.48 -13.39
N GLN A 371 35.54 17.50 -13.39
CA GLN A 371 36.21 17.00 -12.19
C GLN A 371 36.83 18.11 -11.33
N LYS A 372 37.60 19.03 -11.93
CA LYS A 372 38.25 20.13 -11.21
C LYS A 372 37.23 21.06 -10.56
N GLN A 373 36.12 21.33 -11.25
CA GLN A 373 35.04 22.17 -10.72
C GLN A 373 34.31 21.49 -9.55
N VAL A 374 34.15 20.17 -9.60
CA VAL A 374 33.60 19.41 -8.47
C VAL A 374 34.50 19.52 -7.23
N GLU A 375 35.82 19.39 -7.42
CA GLU A 375 36.81 19.55 -6.34
C GLU A 375 36.73 20.94 -5.69
N ASP A 376 36.76 21.99 -6.52
CA ASP A 376 36.74 23.39 -6.09
C ASP A 376 35.42 23.75 -5.38
N PHE A 377 34.26 23.42 -5.98
CA PHE A 377 32.96 23.79 -5.42
C PHE A 377 32.53 22.92 -4.24
N ALA A 378 32.96 21.65 -4.17
CA ALA A 378 32.63 20.78 -3.03
C ALA A 378 33.56 21.02 -1.82
N MET A 379 34.70 21.70 -2.05
CA MET A 379 35.81 21.85 -1.09
C MET A 379 36.27 20.48 -0.55
N ILE A 380 36.50 19.54 -1.47
CA ILE A 380 36.92 18.17 -1.16
C ILE A 380 38.26 17.89 -1.85
N PRO A 381 39.23 17.26 -1.17
CA PRO A 381 40.52 16.93 -1.78
C PRO A 381 40.37 16.11 -3.07
N ALA A 382 41.20 16.40 -4.06
CA ALA A 382 41.13 15.81 -5.40
C ALA A 382 41.09 14.27 -5.41
N LYS A 383 41.91 13.62 -4.58
CA LYS A 383 41.95 12.16 -4.49
C LYS A 383 40.60 11.58 -4.02
N GLU A 384 40.01 12.20 -3.01
CA GLU A 384 38.76 11.70 -2.41
C GLU A 384 37.55 11.99 -3.29
N ALA A 385 37.50 13.18 -3.90
CA ALA A 385 36.45 13.55 -4.86
C ALA A 385 36.41 12.57 -6.05
N LYS A 386 37.59 12.19 -6.55
CA LYS A 386 37.76 11.17 -7.60
C LYS A 386 37.20 9.82 -7.22
N ASP A 387 37.63 9.30 -6.07
CA ASP A 387 37.19 8.00 -5.59
C ASP A 387 35.67 7.95 -5.40
N MET A 388 35.07 9.04 -4.90
CA MET A 388 33.62 9.14 -4.75
C MET A 388 32.90 9.24 -6.10
N LEU A 389 33.36 10.09 -7.03
CA LEU A 389 32.76 10.22 -8.36
C LEU A 389 32.76 8.89 -9.12
N TYR A 390 33.87 8.15 -9.09
CA TYR A 390 33.95 6.86 -9.78
C TYR A 390 33.06 5.80 -9.16
N LYS A 391 32.92 5.78 -7.82
CA LYS A 391 31.94 4.91 -7.14
C LYS A 391 30.50 5.26 -7.55
N MET A 392 30.17 6.53 -7.66
CA MET A 392 28.84 6.96 -8.08
C MET A 392 28.56 6.64 -9.56
N LEU A 393 29.60 6.69 -10.40
CA LEU A 393 29.54 6.31 -11.80
C LEU A 393 29.35 4.79 -11.97
N SER A 394 30.11 3.96 -11.25
CA SER A 394 29.96 2.50 -11.29
C SER A 394 28.59 2.03 -10.81
N GLU A 395 28.03 2.75 -9.84
CA GLU A 395 26.70 2.52 -9.31
C GLU A 395 25.58 3.19 -10.13
N ASN A 396 25.88 3.82 -11.27
CA ASN A 396 24.94 4.52 -12.17
C ASN A 396 24.10 5.64 -11.50
N PHE A 397 24.60 6.28 -10.44
CA PHE A 397 23.99 7.48 -9.87
C PHE A 397 24.34 8.75 -10.64
N VAL A 398 25.51 8.74 -11.29
CA VAL A 398 26.05 9.83 -12.12
C VAL A 398 26.35 9.27 -13.50
N SER A 399 26.04 10.02 -14.55
CA SER A 399 26.35 9.72 -15.94
C SER A 399 27.46 10.62 -16.47
N LEU A 400 28.30 10.08 -17.35
CA LEU A 400 29.28 10.86 -18.11
C LEU A 400 28.65 11.34 -19.42
N GLN A 401 28.71 12.64 -19.65
CA GLN A 401 28.39 13.27 -20.92
C GLN A 401 29.71 13.65 -21.60
N GLU A 402 29.97 12.99 -22.72
CA GLU A 402 31.16 13.24 -23.54
C GLU A 402 30.86 14.36 -24.55
N ILE A 403 31.71 15.39 -24.57
CA ILE A 403 31.66 16.45 -25.57
C ILE A 403 32.98 16.42 -26.35
N PRO A 404 33.00 15.80 -27.54
CA PRO A 404 34.21 15.68 -28.34
C PRO A 404 34.54 17.01 -29.03
N LYS A 405 35.83 17.41 -29.05
CA LYS A 405 36.28 18.55 -29.87
C LYS A 405 36.41 18.20 -31.35
N THR A 406 36.65 16.93 -31.65
CA THR A 406 36.83 16.39 -33.00
C THR A 406 35.87 15.22 -33.21
N PRO A 407 35.36 14.99 -34.43
CA PRO A 407 34.37 13.93 -34.70
C PRO A 407 34.89 12.51 -34.41
N ASP A 408 36.20 12.33 -34.22
CA ASP A 408 36.82 11.04 -33.90
C ASP A 408 36.61 10.57 -32.46
N HIS A 409 35.93 11.36 -31.61
CA HIS A 409 35.64 11.06 -30.19
C HIS A 409 36.88 10.64 -29.36
N ALA A 410 38.09 11.03 -29.78
CA ALA A 410 39.33 10.64 -29.11
C ALA A 410 39.37 11.13 -27.65
N PRO A 411 39.62 10.26 -26.64
CA PRO A 411 39.57 10.62 -25.22
C PRO A 411 40.47 11.80 -24.83
N SER A 412 41.60 11.99 -25.52
CA SER A 412 42.52 13.11 -25.28
C SER A 412 41.97 14.48 -25.71
N ARG A 413 40.95 14.51 -26.57
CA ARG A 413 40.31 15.71 -27.12
C ARG A 413 38.83 15.79 -26.79
N THR A 414 38.37 15.05 -25.79
CA THR A 414 36.97 15.01 -25.35
C THR A 414 36.85 15.56 -23.93
N PHE A 415 35.87 16.41 -23.71
CA PHE A 415 35.51 16.86 -22.36
C PHE A 415 34.55 15.86 -21.72
N TYR A 416 34.83 15.48 -20.49
CA TYR A 416 34.01 14.57 -19.69
C TYR A 416 33.25 15.38 -18.63
N LEU A 417 31.96 15.56 -18.84
CA LEU A 417 31.08 16.25 -17.90
C LEU A 417 30.28 15.24 -17.09
N TYR A 418 30.32 15.37 -15.77
CA TYR A 418 29.47 14.60 -14.89
C TYR A 418 28.08 15.22 -14.84
N THR A 419 27.08 14.35 -14.98
CA THR A 419 25.66 14.72 -15.04
C THR A 419 24.85 13.78 -14.17
N VAL A 420 23.72 14.24 -13.63
CA VAL A 420 22.80 13.39 -12.87
C VAL A 420 21.47 13.33 -13.59
N ASN A 421 21.11 12.15 -14.07
CA ASN A 421 19.80 11.90 -14.65
C ASN A 421 18.84 11.40 -13.55
N VAL A 422 18.07 12.32 -12.98
CA VAL A 422 17.16 12.00 -11.85
C VAL A 422 16.16 10.89 -12.19
N PRO A 423 15.44 10.91 -13.33
CA PRO A 423 14.56 9.80 -13.72
C PRO A 423 15.27 8.44 -13.85
N ALA A 424 16.47 8.40 -14.44
CA ALA A 424 17.21 7.16 -14.58
C ALA A 424 17.70 6.61 -13.22
N SER A 425 18.25 7.48 -12.38
CA SER A 425 18.69 7.13 -11.03
C SER A 425 17.52 6.66 -10.15
N ALA A 426 16.35 7.28 -10.28
CA ALA A 426 15.13 6.87 -9.57
C ALA A 426 14.65 5.47 -9.99
N ARG A 427 14.62 5.17 -11.31
CA ARG A 427 14.24 3.84 -11.82
C ARG A 427 15.22 2.76 -11.38
N MET A 428 16.52 3.07 -11.43
CA MET A 428 17.54 2.14 -10.94
C MET A 428 17.37 1.88 -9.44
N LEU A 429 17.18 2.92 -8.64
CA LEU A 429 17.02 2.75 -7.20
C LEU A 429 15.75 1.97 -6.88
N LEU A 430 14.65 2.23 -7.58
CA LEU A 430 13.42 1.46 -7.46
C LEU A 430 13.65 -0.04 -7.72
N HIS A 431 14.40 -0.37 -8.78
CA HIS A 431 14.79 -1.76 -9.06
C HIS A 431 15.61 -2.39 -7.91
N ARG A 432 16.53 -1.63 -7.31
CA ARG A 432 17.29 -2.08 -6.14
C ARG A 432 16.38 -2.29 -4.93
N CYS A 433 15.41 -1.41 -4.69
CA CYS A 433 14.44 -1.56 -3.61
C CYS A 433 13.64 -2.86 -3.74
N TYR A 434 13.11 -3.19 -4.93
CA TYR A 434 12.41 -4.46 -5.14
C TYR A 434 13.30 -5.67 -4.88
N LYS A 435 14.57 -5.63 -5.30
CA LYS A 435 15.54 -6.69 -5.00
C LYS A 435 15.82 -6.78 -3.49
N SER A 436 15.96 -5.66 -2.80
CA SER A 436 16.18 -5.62 -1.36
C SER A 436 15.01 -6.25 -0.59
N VAL A 437 13.77 -5.91 -0.94
CA VAL A 437 12.58 -6.51 -0.34
C VAL A 437 12.56 -8.02 -0.59
N ALA A 438 12.79 -8.46 -1.83
CA ALA A 438 12.83 -9.88 -2.14
C ALA A 438 13.89 -10.64 -1.31
N ASN A 439 15.09 -10.06 -1.12
CA ASN A 439 16.13 -10.65 -0.30
C ASN A 439 15.74 -10.71 1.20
N LEU A 440 15.08 -9.66 1.72
CA LEU A 440 14.59 -9.63 3.10
C LEU A 440 13.54 -10.72 3.33
N MET A 441 12.58 -10.86 2.41
CA MET A 441 11.56 -11.91 2.44
C MET A 441 12.19 -13.31 2.36
N GLU A 442 13.14 -13.54 1.46
CA GLU A 442 13.84 -14.83 1.36
C GLU A 442 14.60 -15.16 2.65
N ARG A 443 15.23 -14.15 3.27
CA ARG A 443 15.91 -14.33 4.55
C ARG A 443 14.93 -14.67 5.67
N ARG A 444 13.79 -13.98 5.76
CA ARG A 444 12.72 -14.29 6.72
C ARG A 444 12.24 -15.73 6.54
N GLN A 445 11.87 -16.09 5.31
CA GLN A 445 11.40 -17.44 4.98
C GLN A 445 12.44 -18.52 5.31
N HIS A 446 13.73 -18.24 5.09
CA HIS A 446 14.82 -19.14 5.48
C HIS A 446 14.88 -19.34 6.99
N GLU A 447 14.88 -18.26 7.79
CA GLU A 447 14.94 -18.35 9.25
C GLU A 447 13.71 -19.05 9.85
N THR A 448 12.51 -18.78 9.33
CA THR A 448 11.28 -19.47 9.72
C THR A 448 11.31 -20.95 9.34
N LYS A 449 11.87 -21.30 8.17
CA LYS A 449 11.95 -22.68 7.70
C LYS A 449 12.95 -23.53 8.50
N GLU A 450 14.11 -22.98 8.83
CA GLU A 450 15.11 -23.67 9.66
C GLU A 450 14.57 -23.97 11.07
N ASN A 451 13.84 -23.01 11.65
CA ASN A 451 13.28 -23.13 13.00
C ASN A 451 11.85 -23.70 13.02
N LYS A 452 11.35 -24.27 11.92
CA LYS A 452 9.96 -24.73 11.78
C LYS A 452 9.54 -25.70 12.90
N ARG A 453 10.41 -26.66 13.26
CA ARG A 453 10.13 -27.64 14.33
C ARG A 453 9.93 -26.97 15.68
N LEU A 454 10.72 -25.94 15.97
CA LEU A 454 10.65 -25.20 17.22
C LEU A 454 9.39 -24.33 17.27
N LEU A 455 9.01 -23.71 16.15
CA LEU A 455 7.75 -22.97 16.03
C LEU A 455 6.53 -23.88 16.20
N GLU A 456 6.52 -25.05 15.56
CA GLU A 456 5.45 -26.04 15.73
C GLU A 456 5.35 -26.54 17.18
N LYS A 457 6.49 -26.71 17.87
CA LYS A 457 6.52 -27.06 19.31
C LYS A 457 5.93 -25.93 20.15
N SER A 458 6.36 -24.68 19.93
CA SER A 458 5.84 -23.49 20.65
C SER A 458 4.33 -23.34 20.46
N GLN A 459 3.84 -23.44 19.23
CA GLN A 459 2.42 -23.31 18.91
C GLN A 459 1.57 -24.40 19.57
N ARG A 460 2.07 -25.64 19.67
CA ARG A 460 1.37 -26.71 20.39
C ARG A 460 1.30 -26.44 21.89
N VAL A 461 2.40 -25.97 22.48
CA VAL A 461 2.44 -25.61 23.91
C VAL A 461 1.46 -24.47 24.19
N GLU A 462 1.46 -23.41 23.38
CA GLU A 462 0.50 -22.29 23.49
C GLU A 462 -0.95 -22.75 23.33
N ALA A 463 -1.24 -23.66 22.39
CA ALA A 463 -2.59 -24.21 22.21
C ALA A 463 -3.05 -25.03 23.42
N ILE A 464 -2.15 -25.81 24.03
CA ILE A 464 -2.45 -26.57 25.25
C ILE A 464 -2.69 -25.60 26.42
N LEU A 465 -1.82 -24.59 26.59
CA LEU A 465 -2.00 -23.55 27.62
C LEU A 465 -3.34 -22.85 27.49
N ALA A 466 -3.73 -22.43 26.27
CA ALA A 466 -5.02 -21.81 26.02
C ALA A 466 -6.21 -22.73 26.37
N SER A 467 -6.12 -24.03 26.06
CA SER A 467 -7.17 -25.01 26.40
C SER A 467 -7.27 -25.29 27.91
N MET A 468 -6.13 -25.34 28.61
CA MET A 468 -6.09 -25.58 30.06
C MET A 468 -6.54 -24.35 30.84
N GLN A 469 -6.18 -23.15 30.37
CA GLN A 469 -6.63 -21.89 30.95
C GLN A 469 -8.15 -21.71 30.80
N ALA A 470 -8.73 -22.12 29.67
CA ALA A 470 -10.18 -22.12 29.47
C ALA A 470 -10.91 -23.12 30.40
N THR A 471 -10.24 -24.19 30.81
CA THR A 471 -10.78 -25.21 31.73
C THR A 471 -10.61 -24.82 33.21
N GLY A 472 -9.90 -23.72 33.51
CA GLY A 472 -9.64 -23.27 34.88
C GLY A 472 -8.61 -24.13 35.62
N ALA A 473 -7.60 -24.64 34.92
CA ALA A 473 -6.52 -25.45 35.51
C ALA A 473 -5.69 -24.69 36.57
N GLU A 474 -5.13 -25.42 37.53
CA GLU A 474 -4.26 -24.85 38.57
C GLU A 474 -2.95 -24.30 37.99
N ASP A 475 -2.44 -23.20 38.57
CA ASP A 475 -1.23 -22.51 38.12
C ASP A 475 0.01 -23.43 38.05
N ALA A 476 0.08 -24.46 38.90
CA ALA A 476 1.16 -25.44 38.88
C ALA A 476 1.20 -26.26 37.57
N GLN A 477 0.05 -26.63 37.03
CA GLN A 477 -0.05 -27.39 35.76
C GLN A 477 0.32 -26.51 34.56
N LEU A 478 -0.02 -25.21 34.61
CA LEU A 478 0.37 -24.25 33.58
C LEU A 478 1.90 -24.07 33.54
N GLN A 479 2.53 -24.03 34.70
CA GLN A 479 3.99 -23.88 34.82
C GLN A 479 4.74 -25.10 34.27
N GLU A 480 4.26 -26.33 34.54
CA GLU A 480 4.83 -27.56 33.96
C GLU A 480 4.76 -27.58 32.43
N ILE A 481 3.65 -27.11 31.86
CA ILE A 481 3.47 -27.02 30.40
C ILE A 481 4.41 -25.96 29.82
N GLU A 482 4.60 -24.83 30.51
CA GLU A 482 5.54 -23.80 30.09
C GLU A 482 6.99 -24.32 30.09
N GLU A 483 7.35 -25.14 31.08
CA GLU A 483 8.67 -25.77 31.21
C GLU A 483 8.97 -26.83 30.12
N MET A 484 7.97 -27.27 29.36
CA MET A 484 8.19 -28.10 28.16
C MET A 484 9.08 -27.41 27.11
N ILE A 485 9.10 -26.07 27.10
CA ILE A 485 10.04 -25.28 26.31
C ILE A 485 11.26 -24.98 27.18
N THR A 486 12.37 -25.61 26.82
CA THR A 486 13.63 -25.48 27.58
C THR A 486 14.17 -24.05 27.49
N ALA A 487 14.89 -23.60 28.52
CA ALA A 487 15.53 -22.27 28.54
C ALA A 487 16.34 -21.92 27.27
N PRO A 488 17.18 -22.81 26.68
CA PRO A 488 17.88 -22.50 25.43
C PRO A 488 16.93 -22.37 24.24
N GLU A 489 15.86 -23.17 24.17
CA GLU A 489 14.82 -23.06 23.13
C GLU A 489 14.08 -21.72 23.23
N ARG A 490 13.77 -21.26 24.45
CA ARG A 490 13.17 -19.93 24.67
C ARG A 490 14.10 -18.81 24.17
N GLN A 491 15.40 -18.89 24.47
CA GLN A 491 16.38 -17.91 23.99
C GLN A 491 16.49 -17.90 22.45
N GLN A 492 16.40 -19.08 21.82
CA GLN A 492 16.38 -19.21 20.36
C GLN A 492 15.10 -18.62 19.75
N LEU A 493 13.93 -18.86 20.35
CA LEU A 493 12.65 -18.27 19.95
C LEU A 493 12.67 -16.74 20.08
N GLU A 494 13.20 -16.21 21.18
CA GLU A 494 13.37 -14.76 21.39
C GLU A 494 14.29 -14.14 20.33
N THR A 495 15.39 -14.81 20.01
CA THR A 495 16.32 -14.35 18.97
C THR A 495 15.65 -14.37 17.60
N LEU A 496 14.91 -15.44 17.28
CA LEU A 496 14.16 -15.58 16.04
C LEU A 496 13.10 -14.47 15.92
N LYS A 497 12.29 -14.25 16.96
CA LYS A 497 11.26 -13.20 16.99
C LYS A 497 11.86 -11.81 16.78
N ARG A 498 12.99 -11.51 17.43
CA ARG A 498 13.70 -10.24 17.22
C ARG A 498 14.22 -10.08 15.79
N ASN A 499 14.74 -11.15 15.18
CA ASN A 499 15.23 -11.11 13.81
C ASN A 499 14.09 -10.92 12.80
N VAL A 500 13.01 -11.70 12.94
CA VAL A 500 11.82 -11.60 12.08
C VAL A 500 11.21 -10.19 12.19
N ASN A 501 10.98 -9.68 13.41
CA ASN A 501 10.45 -8.32 13.60
C ASN A 501 11.34 -7.23 12.97
N LYS A 502 12.67 -7.39 13.01
CA LYS A 502 13.60 -6.47 12.33
C LYS A 502 13.48 -6.56 10.80
N LEU A 503 13.34 -7.76 10.26
CA LEU A 503 13.16 -7.97 8.82
C LEU A 503 11.83 -7.38 8.35
N ASP A 504 10.73 -7.61 9.07
CA ASP A 504 9.40 -7.07 8.75
C ASP A 504 9.33 -5.54 8.85
N ALA A 505 9.97 -4.95 9.88
CA ALA A 505 10.09 -3.51 10.00
C ALA A 505 10.93 -2.91 8.86
N SER A 506 12.01 -3.59 8.46
CA SER A 506 12.86 -3.17 7.34
C SER A 506 12.11 -3.24 6.01
N GLU A 507 11.29 -4.27 5.80
CA GLU A 507 10.41 -4.42 4.64
C GLU A 507 9.44 -3.24 4.51
N SER A 508 8.79 -2.88 5.63
CA SER A 508 7.88 -1.73 5.70
C SER A 508 8.60 -0.40 5.39
N GLN A 509 9.82 -0.21 5.90
CA GLN A 509 10.61 0.99 5.67
C GLN A 509 11.07 1.12 4.20
N VAL A 510 11.47 0.01 3.57
CA VAL A 510 11.85 0.02 2.15
C VAL A 510 10.64 0.33 1.27
N ASP A 511 9.43 -0.13 1.62
CA ASP A 511 8.22 0.22 0.89
C ASP A 511 7.92 1.73 0.89
N GLU A 512 8.19 2.45 1.98
CA GLU A 512 8.04 3.91 1.99
C GLU A 512 8.89 4.58 0.91
N THR A 513 10.12 4.06 0.72
CA THR A 513 11.02 4.52 -0.33
C THR A 513 10.50 4.15 -1.72
N ILE A 514 9.97 2.94 -1.89
CA ILE A 514 9.34 2.48 -3.15
C ILE A 514 8.19 3.42 -3.52
N PHE A 515 7.32 3.75 -2.57
CA PHE A 515 6.17 4.64 -2.81
C PHE A 515 6.60 6.02 -3.34
N VAL A 516 7.60 6.64 -2.72
CA VAL A 516 8.10 7.96 -3.14
C VAL A 516 8.70 7.89 -4.55
N LEU A 517 9.51 6.88 -4.83
CA LEU A 517 10.16 6.71 -6.14
C LEU A 517 9.15 6.41 -7.25
N GLU A 518 8.19 5.52 -7.02
CA GLU A 518 7.13 5.22 -7.97
C GLU A 518 6.28 6.44 -8.26
N SER A 519 5.84 7.18 -7.23
CA SER A 519 5.04 8.40 -7.39
C SER A 519 5.77 9.45 -8.23
N PHE A 520 7.09 9.58 -8.04
CA PHE A 520 7.94 10.44 -8.86
C PHE A 520 8.05 9.94 -10.32
N ILE A 521 8.22 8.63 -10.54
CA ILE A 521 8.32 8.08 -11.89
C ILE A 521 6.99 8.19 -12.63
N GLU A 522 5.86 7.89 -11.99
CA GLU A 522 4.53 7.95 -12.62
C GLU A 522 4.15 9.38 -13.00
N SER A 523 4.52 10.37 -12.18
CA SER A 523 4.27 11.77 -12.47
C SER A 523 5.18 12.35 -13.56
N THR A 524 6.42 11.85 -13.69
CA THR A 524 7.34 12.27 -14.76
C THR A 524 7.02 11.66 -16.12
N VAL A 525 6.51 10.43 -16.16
CA VAL A 525 6.14 9.74 -17.42
C VAL A 525 4.97 10.43 -18.14
N LYS A 526 4.05 11.08 -17.42
CA LYS A 526 2.91 11.80 -18.02
C LYS A 526 3.26 13.17 -18.62
N ARG A 527 4.49 13.65 -18.43
CA ARG A 527 4.99 14.92 -19.00
C ARG A 527 5.72 14.75 -20.32
N ALA A 528 6.07 13.52 -20.70
CA ALA A 528 6.70 13.16 -21.97
C ALA A 528 5.65 12.57 -22.92
#